data_AF-A0AAV3S3P7-F1
#
_entry.id   AF-A0AAV3S3P7-F1
#
_cell.length_a   1.000
_cell.length_b   1.000
_cell.length_c   1.000
_cell.angle_alpha   90.00
_cell.angle_beta   90.00
_cell.angle_gamma   90.00
#
_symmetry.space_group_name_H-M   'P 1'
#
loop_
_entity.id
_entity.type
_entity.pdbx_description
1 polymer ?
#
loop_
_entity_poly.entity_id
_entity_poly.type
_entity_poly.pdbx_seq_one_letter_code
_entity_poly.pdbx_strand_id
1 'polypeptide(L)'
;MLIEFFSINATDSEAKHLKLLYRDFPKYYVWDSQMQTWTKIKRNDSDIEKPMEEASTYRMPSELRRLFATLLHYCKPSNPRKMFETYYEHMLEDFRKTQSELNMSEEQILHKVLQGINDTLESLGKYINEYHLVPFKYITSNSERFTRDSL
;
A
#
# COMPACT_ATOMS: atom_id res chain seq x y z
N MET A 1 14.42 6.02 -28.32
CA MET A 1 14.18 5.12 -27.17
C MET A 1 15.47 4.68 -26.45
N LEU A 2 16.39 3.92 -27.07
CA LEU A 2 17.56 3.38 -26.35
C LEU A 2 18.61 4.43 -25.95
N ILE A 3 18.94 5.38 -26.83
CA ILE A 3 19.89 6.47 -26.50
C ILE A 3 19.37 7.27 -25.30
N GLU A 4 18.07 7.56 -25.33
CA GLU A 4 17.43 8.37 -24.30
C GLU A 4 17.17 7.63 -22.99
N PHE A 5 17.15 6.29 -23.02
CA PHE A 5 17.23 5.49 -21.80
C PHE A 5 18.51 5.83 -21.01
N PHE A 6 19.66 6.00 -21.68
CA PHE A 6 20.89 6.36 -20.98
C PHE A 6 20.80 7.75 -20.37
N SER A 7 20.18 8.72 -21.05
CA SER A 7 19.92 10.06 -20.52
C SER A 7 19.12 10.01 -19.21
N ILE A 8 17.97 9.31 -19.19
CA ILE A 8 17.14 9.19 -17.99
C ILE A 8 17.84 8.39 -16.90
N ASN A 9 18.48 7.27 -17.23
CA ASN A 9 19.20 6.47 -16.24
C ASN A 9 20.41 7.22 -15.63
N ALA A 10 20.93 8.23 -16.34
CA ALA A 10 21.97 9.12 -15.86
C ALA A 10 21.46 10.34 -15.08
N THR A 11 20.18 10.69 -15.15
CA THR A 11 19.64 11.94 -14.59
C THR A 11 18.57 11.74 -13.53
N ASP A 12 17.69 10.75 -13.69
CA ASP A 12 16.61 10.41 -12.76
C ASP A 12 17.14 9.61 -11.56
N SER A 13 16.91 10.12 -10.35
CA SER A 13 17.40 9.52 -9.10
C SER A 13 16.72 8.20 -8.76
N GLU A 14 15.46 8.01 -9.13
CA GLU A 14 14.71 6.78 -8.87
C GLU A 14 15.14 5.67 -9.83
N ALA A 15 15.32 5.98 -11.12
CA ALA A 15 15.87 5.03 -12.10
C ALA A 15 17.24 4.49 -11.65
N LYS A 16 18.11 5.38 -11.14
CA LYS A 16 19.41 5.00 -10.54
C LYS A 16 19.26 4.15 -9.30
N HIS A 17 18.40 4.55 -8.37
CA HIS A 17 18.18 3.84 -7.10
C HIS A 17 17.66 2.42 -7.35
N LEU A 18 16.69 2.27 -8.27
CA LEU A 18 16.12 0.99 -8.68
C LEU A 18 17.02 0.19 -9.62
N LYS A 19 18.13 0.77 -10.08
CA LYS A 19 19.08 0.16 -11.04
C LYS A 19 18.37 -0.42 -12.27
N LEU A 20 17.45 0.36 -12.85
CA LEU A 20 16.60 -0.14 -13.94
C LEU A 20 17.42 -0.51 -15.17
N LEU A 21 17.16 -1.70 -15.71
CA LEU A 21 17.63 -2.12 -17.02
C LEU A 21 16.65 -1.62 -18.09
N TYR A 22 17.09 -1.58 -19.35
CA TYR A 22 16.23 -1.18 -20.47
C TYR A 22 14.93 -2.00 -20.55
N ARG A 23 14.99 -3.30 -20.23
CA ARG A 23 13.82 -4.19 -20.19
C ARG A 23 12.80 -3.85 -19.09
N ASP A 24 13.23 -3.15 -18.05
CA ASP A 24 12.40 -2.78 -16.90
C ASP A 24 11.81 -1.37 -17.04
N PHE A 25 12.39 -0.53 -17.89
CA PHE A 25 11.95 0.84 -18.14
C PHE A 25 10.45 0.98 -18.47
N PRO A 26 9.85 0.14 -19.33
CA PRO A 26 8.42 0.23 -19.66
C PRO A 26 7.47 0.01 -18.47
N LYS A 27 7.97 -0.54 -17.34
CA LYS A 27 7.16 -0.69 -16.11
C LYS A 27 7.00 0.63 -15.35
N TYR A 28 7.90 1.59 -15.58
CA TYR A 28 8.02 2.84 -14.80
C TYR A 28 7.93 4.09 -15.67
N TYR A 29 8.29 3.99 -16.94
CA TYR A 29 8.34 5.09 -17.90
C TYR A 29 7.57 4.71 -19.16
N VAL A 30 6.92 5.70 -19.77
CA VAL A 30 6.31 5.59 -21.09
C VAL A 30 7.10 6.43 -22.08
N TRP A 31 7.29 5.91 -23.29
CA TRP A 31 7.97 6.66 -24.35
C TRP A 31 7.03 7.73 -24.91
N ASP A 32 7.42 8.99 -24.79
CA ASP A 32 6.80 10.11 -25.47
C ASP A 32 7.45 10.28 -26.84
N SER A 33 6.72 9.90 -27.90
CA SER A 33 7.21 10.01 -29.27
C SER A 33 7.30 11.45 -29.78
N GLN A 34 6.56 12.39 -29.18
CA GLN A 34 6.57 13.80 -29.58
C GLN A 34 7.79 14.50 -29.00
N MET A 35 8.05 14.29 -27.71
CA MET A 35 9.22 14.86 -27.01
C MET A 35 10.48 14.02 -27.20
N GLN A 36 10.38 12.84 -27.84
CA GLN A 36 11.45 11.87 -28.01
C GLN A 36 12.13 11.51 -26.67
N THR A 37 11.35 11.39 -25.59
CA THR A 37 11.89 11.10 -24.26
C THR A 37 11.04 10.12 -23.45
N TRP A 38 11.65 9.51 -22.44
CA TRP A 38 10.95 8.65 -21.50
C TRP A 38 10.35 9.51 -20.40
N THR A 39 9.03 9.50 -20.29
CA THR A 39 8.32 10.21 -19.24
C THR A 39 7.93 9.23 -18.15
N LYS A 40 8.18 9.59 -16.89
CA LYS A 40 7.80 8.75 -15.74
C LYS A 40 6.28 8.60 -15.73
N ILE A 41 5.80 7.37 -15.59
CA ILE A 41 4.38 7.08 -15.40
C ILE A 41 3.98 7.72 -14.06
N LYS A 42 3.13 8.75 -14.13
CA LYS A 42 2.49 9.33 -12.95
C LYS A 42 1.33 8.43 -12.58
N ARG A 43 1.48 7.67 -11.49
CA ARG A 43 0.32 7.02 -10.86
C ARG A 43 -0.41 8.11 -10.08
N ASN A 44 -1.64 8.40 -10.45
CA ASN A 44 -2.45 9.36 -9.72
C ASN A 44 -3.15 8.63 -8.58
N ASP A 45 -3.26 9.27 -7.41
CA ASP A 45 -4.02 8.69 -6.30
C ASP A 45 -5.48 8.43 -6.70
N SER A 46 -6.00 9.13 -7.73
CA SER A 46 -7.32 8.85 -8.31
C SER A 46 -7.49 7.42 -8.84
N ASP A 47 -6.41 6.79 -9.31
CA ASP A 47 -6.46 5.40 -9.81
C ASP A 47 -6.49 4.39 -8.66
N ILE A 48 -6.15 4.84 -7.45
CA ILE A 48 -6.20 4.08 -6.19
C ILE A 48 -7.54 4.31 -5.48
N GLU A 49 -8.06 5.55 -5.52
CA GLU A 49 -9.34 5.92 -4.89
C GLU A 49 -10.53 5.22 -5.55
N LYS A 50 -10.58 5.15 -6.89
CA LYS A 50 -11.67 4.49 -7.63
C LYS A 50 -11.96 3.06 -7.16
N PRO A 51 -10.98 2.12 -7.17
CA PRO A 51 -11.26 0.74 -6.74
C PRO A 51 -11.64 0.65 -5.26
N MET A 52 -11.13 1.54 -4.39
CA MET A 52 -11.53 1.58 -2.99
C MET A 52 -12.96 2.08 -2.80
N GLU A 53 -13.34 3.13 -3.52
CA GLU A 53 -14.70 3.66 -3.52
C GLU A 53 -15.69 2.60 -4.02
N GLU A 54 -15.40 1.96 -5.15
CA GLU A 54 -16.22 0.90 -5.72
C GLU A 54 -16.33 -0.29 -4.75
N ALA A 55 -15.20 -0.80 -4.23
CA ALA A 55 -15.16 -1.92 -3.30
C ALA A 55 -15.94 -1.65 -2.00
N SER A 56 -15.94 -0.40 -1.53
CA SER A 56 -16.66 -0.01 -0.31
C SER A 56 -18.19 -0.14 -0.45
N THR A 57 -18.72 -0.13 -1.68
CA THR A 57 -20.16 -0.32 -1.93
C THR A 57 -20.63 -1.77 -1.74
N TYR A 58 -19.73 -2.75 -1.88
CA TYR A 58 -20.08 -4.18 -1.83
C TYR A 58 -20.24 -4.76 -0.42
N ARG A 59 -19.95 -3.97 0.63
CA ARG A 59 -20.03 -4.40 2.05
C ARG A 59 -19.28 -5.70 2.35
N MET A 60 -18.04 -5.80 1.88
CA MET A 60 -17.12 -6.90 2.21
C MET A 60 -15.87 -6.36 2.92
N PRO A 61 -15.94 -6.08 4.23
CA PRO A 61 -14.85 -5.40 4.95
C PRO A 61 -13.52 -6.14 4.93
N SER A 62 -13.53 -7.47 4.98
CA SER A 62 -12.31 -8.30 4.88
C SER A 62 -11.60 -8.13 3.54
N GLU A 63 -12.36 -8.15 2.44
CA GLU A 63 -11.83 -7.96 1.10
C GLU A 63 -11.38 -6.51 0.89
N LEU A 64 -12.08 -5.55 1.48
CA LEU A 64 -11.65 -4.14 1.46
C LEU A 64 -10.30 -3.94 2.17
N ARG A 65 -10.08 -4.59 3.33
CA ARG A 65 -8.77 -4.59 4.02
C ARG A 65 -7.67 -5.21 3.16
N ARG A 66 -7.96 -6.30 2.45
CA ARG A 66 -7.02 -6.96 1.52
C ARG A 66 -6.69 -6.08 0.31
N LEU A 67 -7.71 -5.46 -0.29
CA LEU A 67 -7.54 -4.52 -1.40
C LEU A 67 -6.65 -3.34 -0.98
N PHE A 68 -6.94 -2.75 0.18
CA PHE A 68 -6.15 -1.65 0.72
C PHE A 68 -4.68 -2.03 0.91
N ALA A 69 -4.38 -3.18 1.54
CA ALA A 69 -3.01 -3.69 1.68
C ALA A 69 -2.30 -3.89 0.33
N THR A 70 -3.03 -4.41 -0.66
CA THR A 70 -2.51 -4.62 -2.02
C THR A 70 -2.16 -3.28 -2.69
N LEU A 71 -3.05 -2.29 -2.58
CA LEU A 71 -2.84 -0.94 -3.11
C LEU A 71 -1.67 -0.22 -2.40
N LEU A 72 -1.52 -0.38 -1.08
CA LEU A 72 -0.38 0.15 -0.34
C LEU A 72 0.95 -0.37 -0.91
N HIS A 73 1.05 -1.68 -1.13
CA HIS A 73 2.27 -2.29 -1.63
C HIS A 73 2.55 -1.92 -3.08
N TYR A 74 1.59 -2.15 -3.97
CA TYR A 74 1.83 -2.04 -5.41
C TYR A 74 1.74 -0.61 -5.91
N CYS A 75 0.79 0.18 -5.41
CA CYS A 75 0.50 1.51 -5.96
C CYS A 75 1.26 2.62 -5.24
N LYS A 76 1.69 2.42 -3.99
CA LYS A 76 2.42 3.40 -3.16
C LYS A 76 1.70 4.75 -3.12
N PRO A 77 0.51 4.82 -2.50
CA PRO A 77 -0.27 6.05 -2.45
C PRO A 77 0.53 7.19 -1.83
N SER A 78 0.31 8.42 -2.30
CA SER A 78 1.06 9.60 -1.81
C SER A 78 0.79 9.87 -0.33
N ASN A 79 -0.41 9.54 0.15
CA ASN A 79 -0.78 9.66 1.55
C ASN A 79 -1.55 8.42 2.06
N PRO A 80 -0.82 7.34 2.44
CA PRO A 80 -1.41 6.10 2.96
C PRO A 80 -2.33 6.31 4.15
N ARG A 81 -1.98 7.26 5.03
CA ARG A 81 -2.72 7.57 6.25
C ARG A 81 -4.07 8.20 5.95
N LYS A 82 -4.12 9.22 5.09
CA LYS A 82 -5.39 9.85 4.69
C LYS A 82 -6.32 8.83 4.04
N MET A 83 -5.76 7.96 3.19
CA MET A 83 -6.51 6.88 2.55
C MET A 83 -7.08 5.90 3.60
N PHE A 84 -6.26 5.48 4.57
CA PHE A 84 -6.72 4.63 5.67
C PHE A 84 -7.88 5.29 6.44
N GLU A 85 -7.71 6.54 6.88
CA GLU A 85 -8.73 7.31 7.62
C GLU A 85 -10.04 7.44 6.82
N THR A 86 -9.96 7.62 5.50
CA THR A 86 -11.13 7.76 4.62
C THR A 86 -11.97 6.48 4.56
N TYR A 87 -11.34 5.31 4.48
CA TYR A 87 -12.03 4.02 4.31
C TYR A 87 -12.14 3.20 5.60
N TYR A 88 -11.62 3.71 6.72
CA TYR A 88 -11.58 3.00 8.01
C TYR A 88 -12.96 2.50 8.44
N GLU A 89 -13.98 3.34 8.32
CA GLU A 89 -15.36 3.00 8.68
C GLU A 89 -15.94 1.82 7.89
N HIS A 90 -15.59 1.71 6.61
CA HIS A 90 -15.98 0.59 5.76
C HIS A 90 -15.18 -0.68 6.11
N MET A 91 -13.91 -0.52 6.51
CA MET A 91 -13.07 -1.65 6.92
C MET A 91 -13.42 -2.22 8.28
N LEU A 92 -14.21 -1.55 9.12
CA LEU A 92 -14.60 -2.05 10.44
C LEU A 92 -16.07 -2.48 10.54
N GLU A 93 -16.83 -2.40 9.44
CA GLU A 93 -18.27 -2.67 9.41
C GLU A 93 -18.63 -4.09 9.91
N ASP A 94 -17.78 -5.08 9.66
CA ASP A 94 -17.96 -6.45 10.14
C ASP A 94 -17.73 -6.57 11.65
N PHE A 95 -16.79 -5.82 12.21
CA PHE A 95 -16.53 -5.78 13.65
C PHE A 95 -17.59 -5.00 14.42
N ARG A 96 -18.26 -4.00 13.83
CA ARG A 96 -19.41 -3.31 14.46
C ARG A 96 -20.56 -4.26 14.76
N LYS A 97 -20.82 -5.24 13.89
CA LYS A 97 -21.86 -6.27 14.13
C LYS A 97 -21.51 -7.16 15.32
N THR A 98 -20.23 -7.48 15.46
CA THR A 98 -19.70 -8.25 16.61
C THR A 98 -19.58 -7.39 17.89
N GLN A 99 -19.40 -6.07 17.77
CA GLN A 99 -19.27 -5.13 18.88
C GLN A 99 -20.51 -5.14 19.78
N SER A 100 -21.71 -5.22 19.20
CA SER A 100 -22.96 -5.32 19.96
C SER A 100 -23.12 -6.64 20.72
N GLU A 101 -22.40 -7.69 20.33
CA GLU A 101 -22.49 -9.02 20.95
C GLU A 101 -21.44 -9.21 22.06
N LEU A 102 -20.28 -8.55 21.96
CA LEU A 102 -19.10 -8.83 22.81
C LEU A 102 -18.56 -7.63 23.61
N ASN A 103 -19.17 -6.43 23.54
CA ASN A 103 -18.67 -5.20 24.19
C ASN A 103 -17.19 -4.92 23.89
N MET A 104 -16.82 -5.01 22.61
CA MET A 104 -15.45 -4.71 22.18
C MET A 104 -15.12 -3.21 22.27
N SER A 105 -13.91 -2.87 22.73
CA SER A 105 -13.45 -1.47 22.72
C SER A 105 -13.00 -1.03 21.31
N GLU A 106 -13.02 0.27 21.04
CA GLU A 106 -12.52 0.85 19.77
C GLU A 106 -11.06 0.46 19.50
N GLU A 107 -10.22 0.36 20.53
CA GLU A 107 -8.83 -0.07 20.42
C GLU A 107 -8.72 -1.53 19.93
N GLN A 108 -9.60 -2.41 20.40
CA GLN A 108 -9.64 -3.80 19.94
C GLN A 108 -10.13 -3.91 18.50
N ILE A 109 -11.09 -3.08 18.10
CA ILE A 109 -11.57 -3.00 16.71
C ILE A 109 -10.43 -2.54 15.79
N LEU A 110 -9.77 -1.43 16.16
CA LEU A 110 -8.61 -0.91 15.44
C LEU A 110 -7.51 -1.98 15.31
N HIS A 111 -7.20 -2.69 16.40
CA HIS A 111 -6.24 -3.78 16.36
C HIS A 111 -6.64 -4.85 15.34
N LYS A 112 -7.90 -5.30 15.32
CA LYS A 112 -8.37 -6.32 14.36
C LYS A 112 -8.30 -5.84 12.92
N VAL A 113 -8.64 -4.58 12.66
CA VAL A 113 -8.52 -3.98 11.32
C VAL A 113 -7.06 -3.95 10.87
N LEU A 114 -6.17 -3.42 11.72
CA LEU A 114 -4.73 -3.35 11.45
C LEU A 114 -4.13 -4.75 11.26
N GLN A 115 -4.60 -5.74 12.04
CA GLN A 115 -4.18 -7.13 11.89
C GLN A 115 -4.57 -7.68 10.51
N GLY A 116 -5.82 -7.53 10.07
CA GLY A 116 -6.25 -8.03 8.76
C GLY A 116 -5.50 -7.38 7.58
N ILE A 117 -5.13 -6.10 7.72
CA ILE A 117 -4.26 -5.41 6.74
C ILE A 117 -2.85 -6.01 6.80
N ASN A 118 -2.28 -6.15 8.00
CA ASN A 118 -0.93 -6.66 8.20
C ASN A 118 -0.79 -8.12 7.72
N ASP A 119 -1.77 -8.99 7.93
CA ASP A 119 -1.76 -10.38 7.45
C ASP A 119 -1.58 -10.43 5.93
N THR A 120 -2.26 -9.52 5.22
CA THR A 120 -2.13 -9.40 3.77
C THR A 120 -0.75 -8.85 3.39
N LEU A 121 -0.26 -7.83 4.08
CA LEU A 121 1.08 -7.27 3.84
C LEU A 121 2.19 -8.30 4.12
N GLU A 122 2.09 -9.09 5.18
CA GLU A 122 3.05 -10.14 5.54
C GLU A 122 3.13 -11.18 4.43
N SER A 123 1.99 -11.56 3.82
CA SER A 123 1.97 -12.45 2.64
C SER A 123 2.68 -11.86 1.42
N LEU A 124 2.78 -10.52 1.34
CA LEU A 124 3.52 -9.78 0.31
C LEU A 124 4.97 -9.45 0.73
N GLY A 125 5.43 -9.97 1.87
CA GLY A 125 6.77 -9.71 2.40
C GLY A 125 6.95 -8.28 2.92
N LYS A 126 5.88 -7.69 3.47
CA LYS A 126 5.82 -6.31 3.97
C LYS A 126 5.19 -6.22 5.35
N TYR A 127 5.44 -5.10 6.02
CA TYR A 127 4.89 -4.84 7.35
C TYR A 127 4.12 -3.53 7.39
N ILE A 128 3.01 -3.51 8.13
CA ILE A 128 2.13 -2.33 8.24
C ILE A 128 2.86 -1.08 8.78
N ASN A 129 3.90 -1.27 9.60
CA ASN A 129 4.72 -0.20 10.16
C ASN A 129 5.53 0.57 9.10
N GLU A 130 5.75 0.02 7.90
CA GLU A 130 6.40 0.71 6.78
C GLU A 130 5.53 1.85 6.21
N TYR A 131 4.23 1.85 6.49
CA TYR A 131 3.25 2.75 5.85
C TYR A 131 2.73 3.85 6.77
N HIS A 132 3.12 3.87 8.04
CA HIS A 132 2.77 4.91 9.02
C HIS A 132 1.26 5.26 9.07
N LEU A 133 0.40 4.24 9.01
CA LEU A 133 -1.06 4.41 8.98
C LEU A 133 -1.62 5.00 10.28
N VAL A 134 -0.96 4.71 11.38
CA VAL A 134 -1.32 5.15 12.73
C VAL A 134 -0.13 5.87 13.38
N PRO A 135 -0.36 6.78 14.35
CA PRO A 135 0.71 7.56 14.98
C PRO A 135 1.59 6.75 15.94
N PHE A 136 1.26 5.48 16.18
CA PHE A 136 1.99 4.57 17.05
C PHE A 136 2.55 3.38 16.27
N LYS A 137 3.55 2.71 16.82
CA LYS A 137 4.07 1.47 16.22
C LYS A 137 3.09 0.33 16.49
N TYR A 138 2.62 -0.32 15.45
CA TYR A 138 1.79 -1.52 15.57
C TYR A 138 2.65 -2.70 16.04
N ILE A 139 2.30 -3.26 17.20
CA ILE A 139 2.96 -4.44 17.76
C ILE A 139 2.11 -5.65 17.37
N THR A 140 2.61 -6.44 16.42
CA THR A 140 2.07 -7.77 16.13
C THR A 140 2.57 -8.77 17.18
N SER A 141 1.73 -9.73 17.54
CA SER A 141 2.10 -10.89 18.38
C SER A 141 3.24 -11.71 17.79
N ASN A 142 3.54 -11.58 16.49
CA ASN A 142 4.67 -12.25 15.83
C ASN A 142 6.00 -11.50 15.92
N SER A 143 6.03 -10.26 16.46
CA SER A 143 7.26 -9.45 16.54
C SER A 143 8.31 -9.98 17.54
N GLU A 144 7.94 -10.96 18.36
CA GLU A 144 8.88 -11.67 19.25
C GLU A 144 9.77 -12.70 18.53
N ARG A 145 9.50 -13.02 17.25
CA ARG A 145 10.28 -14.05 16.52
C ARG A 145 11.52 -13.51 15.82
N PHE A 146 11.60 -12.21 15.51
CA PHE A 146 12.72 -11.65 14.74
C PHE A 146 13.87 -11.07 15.59
N THR A 147 13.72 -11.00 16.91
CA THR A 147 14.82 -10.57 17.81
C THR A 147 15.69 -11.71 18.32
N ARG A 148 15.41 -12.97 17.94
CA ARG A 148 16.20 -14.15 18.37
C ARG A 148 17.27 -14.62 17.39
N ASP A 149 17.24 -14.19 16.13
CA ASP A 149 18.19 -14.65 15.10
C ASP A 149 19.29 -13.62 14.78
N SER A 150 19.50 -12.61 15.63
CA SER A 150 20.54 -11.58 15.47
C SER A 150 21.64 -11.60 16.56
N LEU A 151 21.97 -12.78 17.11
CA LEU A 151 23.15 -12.96 17.98
C LEU A 151 24.06 -14.07 17.45
#